data_AF-V5I7F6-F1
#
_entry.id   AF-V5I7F6-F1
#
_cell.length_a   1.000
_cell.length_b   1.000
_cell.length_c   1.000
_cell.angle_alpha   90.00
_cell.angle_beta   90.00
_cell.angle_gamma   90.00
#
_symmetry.space_group_name_H-M   'P 1'
#
loop_
_entity.id
_entity.type
_entity.pdbx_description
1 polymer ?
#
loop_
_entity_poly.entity_id
_entity_poly.type
_entity_poly.pdbx_seq_one_letter_code
_entity_poly.pdbx_strand_id
1 'polypeptide(L)'
;PMSTLVEAKKQFRSFYEAKTGNAWEQHNFFVKVPGRMCPIDVDYGDMDQINLDIVEADSNLPKPVQDLMRLIFDVNTMKKLMAEFELDMEKMPLGKLSSAQIRKAFAVLGELQQLIDSGNPDEMQLLDATNRFYTFIPHSFGVDDPPILRDSEVIKV
;
A
#
# COMPACT_ATOMS: atom_id res chain seq x y z
N PRO A 1 8.19 -29.10 3.43
CA PRO A 1 7.14 -29.14 4.48
C PRO A 1 7.77 -29.24 5.86
N MET A 2 7.38 -28.36 6.79
CA MET A 2 7.87 -28.39 8.17
C MET A 2 7.11 -29.45 8.98
N SER A 3 7.84 -30.19 9.81
CA SER A 3 7.32 -31.34 10.56
C SER A 3 6.68 -30.96 11.89
N THR A 4 7.04 -29.80 12.48
CA THR A 4 6.45 -29.33 13.75
C THR A 4 6.21 -27.81 13.77
N LEU A 5 5.28 -27.37 14.62
CA LEU A 5 5.02 -25.95 14.89
C LEU A 5 6.26 -25.19 15.38
N VAL A 6 7.10 -25.86 16.19
CA VAL A 6 8.31 -25.27 16.75
C VAL A 6 9.34 -24.99 15.66
N GLU A 7 9.57 -25.97 14.76
CA GLU A 7 10.45 -25.80 13.61
C GLU A 7 9.95 -24.72 12.65
N ALA A 8 8.64 -24.69 12.39
CA ALA A 8 8.02 -23.67 11.55
C ALA A 8 8.21 -22.26 12.11
N LYS A 9 7.96 -22.06 13.41
CA LYS A 9 8.19 -20.77 14.09
C LYS A 9 9.65 -20.34 14.03
N LYS A 10 10.59 -21.27 14.25
CA LYS A 10 12.03 -21.00 14.21
C LYS A 10 12.48 -20.55 12.81
N GLN A 11 12.05 -21.26 11.77
CA GLN A 11 12.40 -20.89 10.40
C GLN A 11 11.77 -19.58 9.98
N PHE A 12 10.51 -19.33 10.34
CA PHE A 12 9.85 -18.06 10.07
C PHE A 12 10.63 -16.88 10.66
N ARG A 13 11.02 -16.96 11.93
CA ARG A 13 11.80 -15.89 12.59
C ARG A 13 13.15 -15.65 11.91
N SER A 14 13.86 -16.73 11.58
CA SER A 14 15.14 -16.65 10.86
C SER A 14 14.98 -16.03 9.47
N PHE A 15 13.93 -16.40 8.74
CA PHE A 15 13.63 -15.82 7.44
C PHE A 15 13.23 -14.35 7.53
N TYR A 16 12.38 -13.99 8.50
CA TYR A 16 11.96 -12.63 8.76
C TYR A 16 13.16 -11.73 9.07
N GLU A 17 14.06 -12.16 9.95
CA GLU A 17 15.28 -11.43 10.29
C GLU A 17 16.23 -11.32 9.08
N ALA A 18 16.39 -12.40 8.31
CA ALA A 18 17.19 -12.36 7.09
C ALA A 18 16.65 -11.35 6.07
N LYS A 19 15.31 -11.26 5.90
CA LYS A 19 14.67 -10.36 4.94
C LYS A 19 14.59 -8.91 5.41
N THR A 20 14.40 -8.67 6.70
CA THR A 20 14.11 -7.33 7.23
C THR A 20 15.24 -6.72 8.05
N GLY A 21 16.15 -7.54 8.57
CA GLY A 21 17.19 -7.12 9.51
C GLY A 21 16.70 -6.89 10.94
N ASN A 22 15.44 -7.22 11.24
CA ASN A 22 14.83 -7.05 12.56
C ASN A 22 14.41 -8.41 13.13
N ALA A 23 14.58 -8.62 14.44
CA ALA A 23 14.04 -9.79 15.11
C ALA A 23 12.50 -9.73 15.11
N TRP A 24 11.84 -10.88 14.93
CA TRP A 24 10.37 -10.94 14.92
C TRP A 24 9.76 -10.45 16.24
N GLU A 25 10.41 -10.73 17.36
CA GLU A 25 9.99 -10.31 18.70
C GLU A 25 9.91 -8.77 18.84
N GLN A 26 10.61 -8.04 17.97
CA GLN A 26 10.66 -6.57 17.95
C GLN A 26 9.82 -5.95 16.82
N HIS A 27 8.90 -6.71 16.20
CA HIS A 27 8.07 -6.21 15.09
C HIS A 27 7.31 -4.90 15.39
N ASN A 28 6.91 -4.67 16.66
CA ASN A 28 6.24 -3.42 17.07
C ASN A 28 7.17 -2.20 17.10
N PHE A 29 8.49 -2.41 17.15
CA PHE A 29 9.52 -1.36 17.16
C PHE A 29 10.42 -1.49 15.93
N PHE A 30 9.81 -1.80 14.79
CA PHE A 30 10.52 -2.02 13.53
C PHE A 30 11.38 -0.83 13.12
N VAL A 31 12.65 -1.08 12.78
CA VAL A 31 13.56 -0.07 12.23
C VAL A 31 13.91 -0.45 10.79
N LYS A 32 13.65 0.45 9.85
CA LYS A 32 13.99 0.22 8.44
C LYS A 32 15.50 0.09 8.27
N VAL A 33 15.94 -1.01 7.67
CA VAL A 33 17.35 -1.24 7.29
C VAL A 33 17.54 -0.99 5.79
N PRO A 34 18.57 -0.24 5.35
CA PRO A 34 18.89 -0.06 3.94
C PRO A 34 19.03 -1.40 3.19
N GLY A 35 18.48 -1.48 1.98
CA GLY A 35 18.52 -2.70 1.15
C GLY A 35 17.69 -3.90 1.64
N ARG A 36 16.96 -3.78 2.76
CA ARG A 36 16.12 -4.85 3.31
C ARG A 36 14.63 -4.56 3.19
N MET A 37 13.80 -5.59 3.28
CA MET A 37 12.35 -5.49 3.17
C MET A 37 11.75 -4.72 4.36
N CYS A 38 10.67 -3.99 4.10
CA CYS A 38 9.83 -3.36 5.12
C CYS A 38 8.48 -4.08 5.15
N PRO A 39 8.02 -4.55 6.31
CA PRO A 39 6.68 -5.12 6.43
C PRO A 39 5.64 -4.01 6.21
N ILE A 40 4.63 -4.31 5.41
CA ILE A 40 3.48 -3.45 5.17
C ILE A 40 2.28 -4.10 5.86
N ASP A 41 1.54 -3.31 6.63
CA ASP A 41 0.30 -3.76 7.27
C ASP A 41 -0.84 -3.82 6.24
N VAL A 42 -0.89 -4.95 5.54
CA VAL A 42 -1.98 -5.33 4.64
C VAL A 42 -2.75 -6.49 5.29
N ASP A 43 -4.06 -6.33 5.41
CA ASP A 43 -4.94 -7.35 5.95
C ASP A 43 -5.26 -8.42 4.90
N TYR A 44 -4.39 -9.43 4.81
CA TYR A 44 -4.63 -10.64 4.02
C TYR A 44 -5.55 -11.66 4.72
N GLY A 45 -6.19 -11.29 5.84
CA GLY A 45 -7.11 -12.15 6.59
C GLY A 45 -8.42 -12.42 5.85
N ASP A 46 -8.85 -13.69 5.96
CA ASP A 46 -9.92 -14.40 5.24
C ASP A 46 -9.96 -14.17 3.73
N MET A 47 -9.56 -15.23 3.00
CA MET A 47 -9.74 -15.44 1.55
C MET A 47 -11.22 -15.63 1.18
N ASP A 48 -12.11 -14.88 1.79
CA ASP A 48 -13.29 -14.45 1.06
C ASP A 48 -12.82 -13.20 0.32
N GLN A 49 -12.44 -13.38 -0.94
CA GLN A 49 -12.53 -12.28 -1.90
C GLN A 49 -13.89 -11.65 -1.61
N ILE A 50 -13.93 -10.44 -1.05
CA ILE A 50 -15.20 -9.72 -0.92
C ILE A 50 -15.66 -9.62 -2.37
N ASN A 51 -16.63 -10.46 -2.73
CA ASN A 51 -17.13 -10.50 -4.08
C ASN A 51 -18.01 -9.26 -4.19
N LEU A 52 -17.35 -8.16 -4.52
CA LEU A 52 -17.95 -6.85 -4.72
C LEU A 52 -18.52 -6.74 -6.14
N ASP A 53 -18.63 -7.86 -6.88
CA ASP A 53 -19.32 -7.86 -8.15
C ASP A 53 -20.79 -7.48 -7.91
N ILE A 54 -21.30 -6.62 -8.78
CA ILE A 54 -22.69 -6.21 -8.74
C ILE A 54 -23.54 -7.44 -9.09
N VAL A 55 -24.18 -8.02 -8.09
CA VAL A 55 -25.15 -9.10 -8.27
C VAL A 55 -26.50 -8.49 -8.61
N GLU A 56 -27.15 -8.99 -9.65
CA GLU A 56 -28.57 -8.69 -9.92
C GLU A 56 -29.41 -9.24 -8.75
N ALA A 57 -30.00 -8.33 -7.99
CA ALA A 57 -30.87 -8.65 -6.86
C ALA A 57 -32.20 -7.91 -7.01
N ASP A 58 -33.29 -8.58 -6.62
CA ASP A 58 -34.61 -7.97 -6.61
C ASP A 58 -34.63 -6.80 -5.61
N SER A 59 -34.72 -5.58 -6.13
CA SER A 59 -34.71 -4.36 -5.34
C SER A 59 -36.03 -3.60 -5.51
N ASN A 60 -36.64 -3.24 -4.38
CA ASN A 60 -37.84 -2.42 -4.32
C ASN A 60 -37.55 -0.91 -4.45
N LEU A 61 -36.29 -0.52 -4.66
CA LEU A 61 -35.91 0.89 -4.82
C LEU A 61 -36.25 1.39 -6.23
N PRO A 62 -36.56 2.69 -6.42
CA PRO A 62 -36.74 3.27 -7.74
C PRO A 62 -35.50 3.07 -8.63
N LYS A 63 -35.72 2.84 -9.93
CA LYS A 63 -34.66 2.60 -10.91
C LYS A 63 -33.51 3.63 -10.86
N PRO A 64 -33.77 4.96 -10.75
CA PRO A 64 -32.69 5.94 -10.63
C PRO A 64 -31.77 5.74 -9.42
N VAL A 65 -32.32 5.28 -8.29
CA VAL A 65 -31.54 5.00 -7.08
C VAL A 65 -30.70 3.75 -7.28
N GLN A 66 -31.26 2.70 -7.88
CA GLN A 66 -30.51 1.49 -8.20
C GLN A 66 -29.35 1.78 -9.15
N ASP A 67 -29.59 2.60 -10.18
CA ASP A 67 -28.57 2.97 -11.17
C ASP A 67 -27.47 3.82 -10.52
N LEU A 68 -27.81 4.73 -9.61
CA LEU A 68 -26.83 5.45 -8.78
C LEU A 68 -26.00 4.50 -7.91
N MET A 69 -26.64 3.52 -7.26
CA MET A 69 -25.94 2.54 -6.43
C MET A 69 -24.98 1.68 -7.27
N ARG A 70 -25.39 1.21 -8.45
CA ARG A 70 -24.51 0.49 -9.37
C ARG A 70 -23.32 1.34 -9.79
N LEU A 71 -23.53 2.63 -10.04
CA LEU A 71 -22.46 3.55 -10.43
C LEU A 71 -21.42 3.75 -9.32
N ILE A 72 -21.85 4.03 -8.09
CA ILE A 72 -20.92 4.37 -6.99
C ILE A 72 -20.24 3.15 -6.36
N PHE A 73 -20.81 1.95 -6.52
CA PHE A 73 -20.26 0.68 -6.01
C PHE A 73 -19.65 -0.22 -7.10
N ASP A 74 -19.42 0.29 -8.32
CA ASP A 74 -18.74 -0.48 -9.36
C ASP A 74 -17.25 -0.65 -9.07
N VAL A 75 -16.89 -1.84 -8.60
CA VAL A 75 -15.50 -2.19 -8.28
C VAL A 75 -14.61 -2.31 -9.50
N ASN A 76 -15.13 -2.61 -10.70
CA ASN A 76 -14.31 -2.59 -11.90
C ASN A 76 -13.88 -1.17 -12.25
N THR A 77 -14.78 -0.21 -12.09
CA THR A 77 -14.45 1.22 -12.20
C THR A 77 -13.42 1.63 -11.15
N MET A 78 -13.58 1.22 -9.89
CA MET A 78 -12.59 1.50 -8.83
C MET A 78 -11.21 0.90 -9.14
N LYS A 79 -11.14 -0.37 -9.56
CA LYS A 79 -9.90 -1.05 -9.97
C LYS A 79 -9.22 -0.34 -11.13
N LYS A 80 -10.00 0.07 -12.14
CA LYS A 80 -9.47 0.80 -13.29
C LYS A 80 -8.84 2.13 -12.88
N LEU A 81 -9.52 2.90 -12.03
CA LEU A 81 -8.98 4.15 -11.49
C LEU A 81 -7.69 3.91 -10.70
N MET A 82 -7.63 2.87 -9.86
CA MET A 82 -6.41 2.54 -9.12
C MET A 82 -5.23 2.19 -10.04
N ALA A 83 -5.49 1.50 -11.15
CA ALA A 83 -4.47 1.20 -12.15
C ALA A 83 -3.98 2.47 -12.89
N GLU A 84 -4.86 3.46 -13.11
CA GLU A 84 -4.48 4.76 -13.67
C GLU A 84 -3.54 5.55 -12.75
N PHE A 85 -3.63 5.34 -11.42
CA PHE A 85 -2.68 5.86 -10.43
C PHE A 85 -1.49 4.93 -10.18
N GLU A 86 -1.27 3.95 -11.06
CA GLU A 86 -0.13 3.02 -11.00
C GLU A 86 -0.07 2.22 -9.69
N LEU A 87 -1.21 2.02 -9.02
CA LEU A 87 -1.26 1.25 -7.77
C LEU A 87 -1.17 -0.26 -8.06
N ASP A 88 -0.35 -0.96 -7.27
CA ASP A 88 -0.20 -2.41 -7.38
C ASP A 88 -1.38 -3.10 -6.68
N MET A 89 -2.40 -3.47 -7.47
CA MET A 89 -3.60 -4.15 -6.97
C MET A 89 -3.35 -5.59 -6.51
N GLU A 90 -2.25 -6.23 -6.92
CA GLU A 90 -1.90 -7.57 -6.44
C GLU A 90 -1.34 -7.50 -5.02
N LYS A 91 -0.48 -6.51 -4.75
CA LYS A 91 0.11 -6.28 -3.43
C LYS A 91 -0.80 -5.47 -2.50
N MET A 92 -1.72 -4.69 -3.05
CA MET A 92 -2.66 -3.85 -2.31
C MET A 92 -4.10 -4.03 -2.84
N PRO A 93 -4.78 -5.12 -2.45
CA PRO A 93 -6.20 -5.27 -2.76
C PRO A 93 -7.03 -4.13 -2.15
N LEU A 94 -8.09 -3.74 -2.86
CA LEU A 94 -9.05 -2.72 -2.42
C LEU A 94 -9.50 -2.95 -0.97
N GLY A 95 -9.33 -1.93 -0.13
CA GLY A 95 -9.78 -1.94 1.26
C GLY A 95 -8.91 -2.73 2.25
N LYS A 96 -7.77 -3.30 1.83
CA LYS A 96 -6.92 -4.12 2.70
C LYS A 96 -5.68 -3.41 3.25
N LEU A 97 -5.35 -2.21 2.76
CA LEU A 97 -4.29 -1.40 3.35
C LEU A 97 -4.78 -0.77 4.66
N SER A 98 -4.04 -0.95 5.75
CA SER A 98 -4.45 -0.38 7.03
C SER A 98 -4.47 1.15 7.01
N SER A 99 -5.43 1.76 7.72
CA SER A 99 -5.46 3.22 7.87
C SER A 99 -4.20 3.78 8.54
N ALA A 100 -3.54 2.99 9.39
CA ALA A 100 -2.26 3.35 9.99
C ALA A 100 -1.15 3.47 8.93
N GLN A 101 -1.11 2.55 7.97
CA GLN A 101 -0.17 2.60 6.85
C GLN A 101 -0.43 3.79 5.93
N ILE A 102 -1.70 4.09 5.63
CA ILE A 102 -2.09 5.27 4.85
C ILE A 102 -1.60 6.56 5.55
N ARG A 103 -1.80 6.67 6.86
CA ARG A 103 -1.31 7.84 7.64
C ARG A 103 0.21 7.99 7.59
N LYS A 104 0.97 6.89 7.63
CA LYS A 104 2.43 6.93 7.48
C LYS A 104 2.82 7.47 6.10
N ALA A 105 2.16 7.03 5.03
CA ALA A 105 2.41 7.53 3.68
C ALA A 105 2.09 9.02 3.54
N PHE A 106 0.96 9.48 4.09
CA PHE A 106 0.61 10.91 4.11
C PHE A 106 1.63 11.76 4.87
N ALA A 107 2.18 11.25 5.98
CA ALA A 107 3.23 11.96 6.71
C ALA A 107 4.49 12.15 5.85
N VAL A 108 4.85 11.16 5.02
CA VAL A 108 5.97 11.25 4.07
C VAL A 108 5.67 12.25 2.94
N LEU A 109 4.43 12.30 2.43
CA LEU A 109 4.03 13.31 1.44
C LEU A 109 4.11 14.73 2.03
N GLY A 110 3.69 14.92 3.28
CA GLY A 110 3.84 16.20 3.98
C GLY A 110 5.31 16.63 4.15
N GLU A 111 6.20 15.68 4.42
CA GLU A 111 7.65 15.92 4.45
C GLU A 111 8.19 16.32 3.07
N LEU A 112 7.79 15.60 2.01
CA LEU A 112 8.16 15.93 0.62
C LEU A 112 7.70 17.34 0.23
N GLN A 113 6.47 17.72 0.58
CA GLN A 113 5.95 19.06 0.31
C GLN A 113 6.80 20.13 0.99
N GLN A 114 7.16 19.94 2.26
CA GLN A 114 8.02 20.89 2.99
C GLN A 114 9.42 21.01 2.38
N LEU A 115 10.01 19.90 1.93
CA LEU A 115 11.31 19.91 1.25
C LEU A 115 11.24 20.71 -0.05
N ILE A 116 10.19 20.54 -0.85
CA ILE A 116 10.01 21.28 -2.10
C ILE A 116 9.75 22.77 -1.85
N ASP A 117 8.89 23.09 -0.89
CA ASP A 117 8.53 24.47 -0.54
C ASP A 117 9.72 25.26 0.03
N SER A 118 10.74 24.59 0.57
CA SER A 118 11.99 25.23 1.03
C SER A 118 12.81 25.86 -0.11
N GLY A 119 12.51 25.52 -1.38
CA GLY A 119 13.11 26.11 -2.57
C GLY A 119 14.49 25.56 -2.95
N ASN A 120 15.16 24.82 -2.07
CA ASN A 120 16.41 24.10 -2.35
C ASN A 120 16.41 22.72 -1.66
N PRO A 121 15.57 21.78 -2.13
CA PRO A 121 15.50 20.46 -1.53
C PRO A 121 16.83 19.71 -1.70
N ASP A 122 17.32 19.09 -0.63
CA ASP A 122 18.42 18.14 -0.69
C ASP A 122 17.97 16.91 -1.50
N GLU A 123 18.65 16.62 -2.62
CA GLU A 123 18.33 15.49 -3.48
C GLU A 123 18.35 14.15 -2.74
N MET A 124 19.23 13.99 -1.74
CA MET A 124 19.27 12.76 -0.94
C MET A 124 18.03 12.62 -0.06
N GLN A 125 17.54 13.72 0.50
CA GLN A 125 16.34 13.74 1.33
C GLN A 125 15.09 13.47 0.49
N LEU A 126 14.99 14.07 -0.70
CA LEU A 126 13.90 13.79 -1.65
C LEU A 126 13.88 12.33 -2.08
N LEU A 127 15.05 11.77 -2.40
CA LEU A 127 15.16 10.37 -2.82
C LEU A 127 14.79 9.42 -1.69
N ASP A 128 15.25 9.68 -0.47
CA ASP A 128 14.87 8.88 0.71
C ASP A 128 13.36 8.93 0.97
N ALA A 129 12.76 10.11 0.98
CA ALA A 129 11.33 10.27 1.20
C ALA A 129 10.49 9.64 0.07
N THR A 130 10.92 9.78 -1.19
CA THR A 130 10.34 9.07 -2.34
C THR A 130 10.37 7.56 -2.13
N ASN A 131 11.53 7.01 -1.76
CA ASN A 131 11.68 5.57 -1.52
C ASN A 131 10.79 5.08 -0.37
N ARG A 132 10.67 5.87 0.70
CA ARG A 132 9.75 5.57 1.82
C ARG A 132 8.30 5.56 1.37
N PHE A 133 7.88 6.53 0.56
CA PHE A 133 6.51 6.58 0.04
C PHE A 133 6.16 5.33 -0.78
N TYR A 134 6.97 4.97 -1.78
CA TYR A 134 6.73 3.77 -2.59
C TYR A 134 6.92 2.45 -1.82
N THR A 135 7.67 2.48 -0.72
CA THR A 135 7.72 1.34 0.21
C THR A 135 6.41 1.20 0.99
N PHE A 136 5.75 2.31 1.35
CA PHE A 136 4.51 2.28 2.13
C PHE A 136 3.26 2.06 1.30
N ILE A 137 3.23 2.61 0.08
CA ILE A 137 2.15 2.46 -0.88
C ILE A 137 2.68 1.71 -2.11
N PRO A 138 2.31 0.43 -2.29
CA PRO A 138 2.76 -0.36 -3.44
C PRO A 138 2.28 0.23 -4.76
N HIS A 139 3.24 0.56 -5.63
CA HIS A 139 2.99 0.98 -7.02
C HIS A 139 3.58 -0.04 -7.99
N SER A 140 3.01 -0.08 -9.20
CA SER A 140 3.41 -0.93 -10.31
C SER A 140 3.80 -0.07 -11.51
N PHE A 141 5.10 0.18 -11.66
CA PHE A 141 5.70 0.89 -12.81
C PHE A 141 6.15 -0.07 -13.93
N GLY A 142 5.83 -1.36 -13.82
CA GLY A 142 6.27 -2.37 -14.78
C GLY A 142 7.78 -2.56 -14.76
N VAL A 143 8.44 -2.18 -15.85
CA VAL A 143 9.90 -2.28 -16.03
C VAL A 143 10.62 -0.97 -15.76
N ASP A 144 9.87 0.13 -15.62
CA ASP A 144 10.43 1.46 -15.42
C ASP A 144 10.76 1.69 -13.94
N ASP A 145 11.74 2.57 -13.71
CA ASP A 145 12.10 2.98 -12.36
C ASP A 145 11.02 3.92 -11.78
N PRO A 146 10.69 3.80 -10.48
CA PRO A 146 9.77 4.71 -9.82
C PRO A 146 10.21 6.17 -9.97
N PRO A 147 9.32 7.09 -10.37
CA PRO A 147 9.70 8.49 -10.56
C PRO A 147 9.95 9.19 -9.23
N ILE A 148 10.98 10.04 -9.19
CA ILE A 148 11.28 10.86 -8.01
C ILE A 148 10.18 11.91 -7.83
N LEU A 149 9.59 11.93 -6.63
CA LEU A 149 8.55 12.87 -6.24
C LEU A 149 9.17 14.24 -5.95
N ARG A 150 9.15 15.12 -6.96
CA ARG A 150 9.78 16.45 -6.93
C ARG A 150 8.86 17.60 -7.33
N ASP A 151 7.64 17.27 -7.73
CA ASP A 151 6.66 18.21 -8.27
C ASP A 151 5.56 18.47 -7.23
N SER A 152 5.33 19.74 -6.91
CA SER A 152 4.30 20.13 -5.95
C SER A 152 2.88 19.84 -6.44
N GLU A 153 2.65 19.78 -7.75
CA GLU A 153 1.36 19.39 -8.31
C GLU A 153 1.08 17.89 -8.09
N VAL A 154 2.13 17.07 -8.13
CA VAL A 154 2.05 15.61 -7.93
C VAL A 154 1.92 15.26 -6.45
N ILE A 155 2.61 15.99 -5.57
CA ILE A 155 2.65 15.70 -4.12
C ILE A 155 1.48 16.31 -3.35
N LYS A 156 0.77 17.28 -3.95
CA LYS A 156 -0.22 18.13 -3.30
C LYS A 156 -1.10 17.39 -2.27
N VAL A 157 -0.86 17.70 -1.00
CA VAL A 157 -1.62 17.21 0.17
C VAL A 157 -2.57 18.28 0.67
#